data_AF-A0A938ULL8-F1
#
_entry.id   AF-A0A938ULL8-F1
#
_cell.length_a   1.000
_cell.length_b   1.000
_cell.length_c   1.000
_cell.angle_alpha   90.00
_cell.angle_beta   90.00
_cell.angle_gamma   90.00
#
_symmetry.space_group_name_H-M   'P 1'
#
loop_
_entity.id
_entity.type
_entity.pdbx_description
1 polymer ?
#
loop_
_entity_poly.entity_id
_entity_poly.type
_entity_poly.pdbx_seq_one_letter_code
_entity_poly.pdbx_strand_id
1 'polypeptide(L)'
;MHPDPAITAEFLATRDRANAEAAQREAARLRALVADLVDRARGAHGAFEARLIGTLAFGDFGPTSDIDLVVRGLGPRAMVALWRDLEAATGRSVDLLDWAQLAPEFADRVAAEGVPL
;
A
#
# COMPACT_ATOMS: atom_id res chain seq x y z
N MET A 1 -35.30 -16.49 -23.90
CA MET A 1 -35.57 -15.63 -22.73
C MET A 1 -34.32 -14.79 -22.52
N HIS A 2 -34.29 -13.58 -23.07
CA HIS A 2 -33.20 -12.63 -22.76
C HIS A 2 -33.48 -12.03 -21.38
N PRO A 3 -32.50 -11.95 -20.48
CA PRO A 3 -32.69 -11.28 -19.20
C PRO A 3 -32.98 -9.79 -19.44
N ASP A 4 -33.82 -9.22 -18.58
CA ASP A 4 -34.17 -7.81 -18.59
C ASP A 4 -32.90 -6.96 -18.38
N PRO A 5 -32.60 -6.00 -19.26
CA PRO A 5 -31.42 -5.13 -19.12
C PRO A 5 -31.43 -4.30 -17.84
N ALA A 6 -32.60 -3.97 -17.27
CA ALA A 6 -32.69 -3.26 -15.99
C ALA A 6 -32.25 -4.13 -14.80
N ILE A 7 -32.68 -5.40 -14.79
CA ILE A 7 -32.26 -6.39 -13.77
C ILE A 7 -30.74 -6.64 -13.87
N THR A 8 -30.20 -6.64 -15.10
CA THR A 8 -28.77 -6.83 -15.34
C THR A 8 -27.94 -5.66 -14.82
N ALA A 9 -28.39 -4.42 -15.04
CA ALA A 9 -27.69 -3.21 -14.58
C ALA A 9 -27.67 -3.09 -13.04
N GLU A 10 -28.78 -3.40 -12.37
CA GLU A 10 -28.88 -3.36 -10.91
C GLU A 10 -28.02 -4.45 -10.24
N PHE A 11 -27.97 -5.65 -10.82
CA PHE A 11 -27.07 -6.72 -10.37
C PHE A 11 -25.59 -6.37 -10.53
N LEU A 12 -25.22 -5.75 -11.66
CA LEU A 12 -23.84 -5.30 -11.90
C LEU A 12 -23.45 -4.18 -10.92
N ALA A 13 -24.28 -3.15 -10.77
CA ALA A 13 -24.01 -2.05 -9.84
C ALA A 13 -23.89 -2.51 -8.38
N THR A 14 -24.73 -3.47 -7.96
CA THR A 14 -24.65 -4.05 -6.61
C THR A 14 -23.36 -4.83 -6.40
N ARG A 15 -22.91 -5.59 -7.41
CA ARG A 15 -21.63 -6.31 -7.37
C ARG A 15 -20.45 -5.35 -7.36
N ASP A 16 -20.48 -4.29 -8.17
CA ASP A 16 -19.42 -3.30 -8.24
C ASP A 16 -19.24 -2.59 -6.90
N ARG A 17 -20.35 -2.23 -6.25
CA ARG A 17 -20.32 -1.65 -4.90
C ARG A 17 -19.76 -2.63 -3.86
N ALA A 18 -20.24 -3.88 -3.83
CA ALA A 18 -19.75 -4.88 -2.89
C ALA A 18 -18.25 -5.17 -3.07
N ASN A 19 -17.79 -5.21 -4.32
CA ASN A 19 -16.37 -5.36 -4.67
C ASN A 19 -15.55 -4.16 -4.20
N ALA A 20 -16.03 -2.93 -4.44
CA ALA A 20 -15.38 -1.70 -3.99
C ALA A 20 -15.27 -1.64 -2.46
N GLU A 21 -16.35 -1.98 -1.75
CA GLU A 21 -16.35 -2.03 -0.29
C GLU A 21 -15.39 -3.10 0.26
N ALA A 22 -15.31 -4.27 -0.39
CA ALA A 22 -14.35 -5.31 -0.02
C ALA A 22 -12.90 -4.87 -0.27
N ALA A 23 -12.62 -4.24 -1.41
CA ALA A 23 -11.30 -3.70 -1.74
C ALA A 23 -10.88 -2.61 -0.74
N GLN A 24 -11.78 -1.71 -0.37
CA GLN A 24 -11.53 -0.69 0.64
C GLN A 24 -11.22 -1.28 2.01
N ARG A 25 -11.95 -2.32 2.45
CA ARG A 25 -11.67 -3.01 3.72
C ARG A 25 -10.30 -3.68 3.71
N GLU A 26 -9.94 -4.33 2.61
CA GLU A 26 -8.63 -4.97 2.49
C GLU A 26 -7.50 -3.95 2.45
N ALA A 27 -7.65 -2.86 1.70
CA ALA A 27 -6.70 -1.76 1.69
C ALA A 27 -6.50 -1.17 3.09
N ALA A 28 -7.58 -0.95 3.86
CA ALA A 28 -7.49 -0.48 5.23
C ALA A 28 -6.75 -1.47 6.15
N ARG A 29 -7.03 -2.77 6.01
CA ARG A 29 -6.33 -3.83 6.77
C ARG A 29 -4.84 -3.84 6.46
N LEU A 30 -4.48 -3.77 5.18
CA LEU A 30 -3.08 -3.77 4.74
C LEU A 30 -2.34 -2.52 5.19
N ARG A 31 -2.95 -1.33 5.10
CA ARG A 31 -2.36 -0.09 5.65
C ARG A 31 -2.03 -0.24 7.14
N ALA A 32 -2.97 -0.77 7.93
CA ALA A 32 -2.75 -0.98 9.36
C ALA A 32 -1.64 -1.99 9.65
N LEU A 33 -1.56 -3.08 8.88
CA LEU A 33 -0.51 -4.08 9.01
C LEU A 33 0.87 -3.53 8.64
N VAL A 34 0.95 -2.77 7.55
CA VAL A 34 2.20 -2.11 7.11
C VAL A 34 2.67 -1.11 8.17
N ALA A 35 1.76 -0.30 8.74
CA ALA A 35 2.08 0.63 9.81
C ALA A 35 2.67 -0.07 11.05
N ASP A 36 2.05 -1.16 11.52
CA ASP A 36 2.55 -1.95 12.66
C ASP A 36 3.97 -2.50 12.40
N LEU A 37 4.24 -3.01 11.19
CA LEU A 37 5.55 -3.54 10.82
C LEU A 37 6.61 -2.44 10.72
N VAL A 38 6.25 -1.28 10.16
CA VAL A 38 7.12 -0.10 10.13
C VAL A 38 7.46 0.36 11.55
N ASP A 39 6.49 0.42 12.45
CA ASP A 39 6.72 0.79 13.85
C ASP A 39 7.64 -0.20 14.58
N ARG A 40 7.48 -1.50 14.34
CA ARG A 40 8.39 -2.52 14.88
C ARG A 40 9.81 -2.34 14.36
N ALA A 41 9.97 -2.13 13.05
CA ALA A 41 11.26 -1.87 12.45
C ALA A 41 11.90 -0.59 13.03
N ARG A 42 11.09 0.45 13.29
CA ARG A 42 11.55 1.72 13.87
C ARG A 42 12.06 1.50 15.30
N GLY A 43 11.37 0.68 16.09
CA GLY A 43 11.84 0.25 17.41
C GLY A 43 13.15 -0.55 17.36
N ALA A 44 13.34 -1.39 16.35
CA ALA A 44 14.51 -2.28 16.24
C ALA A 44 15.76 -1.61 15.62
N HIS A 45 15.58 -0.66 14.71
CA HIS A 45 16.67 -0.08 13.90
C HIS A 45 16.91 1.41 14.16
N GLY A 46 16.06 2.06 14.96
CA GLY A 46 16.13 3.49 15.26
C GLY A 46 15.12 4.32 14.48
N ALA A 47 15.13 5.63 14.72
CA ALA A 47 14.19 6.56 14.09
C ALA A 47 14.45 6.64 12.57
N PHE A 48 13.40 6.39 11.78
CA PHE A 48 13.39 6.57 10.33
C PHE A 48 12.02 7.05 9.86
N GLU A 49 11.99 7.71 8.69
CA GLU A 49 10.76 8.19 8.06
C GLU A 49 10.24 7.13 7.08
N ALA A 50 8.93 6.94 7.04
CA ALA A 50 8.27 6.02 6.13
C ALA A 50 7.04 6.69 5.51
N ARG A 51 6.84 6.50 4.20
CA ARG A 51 5.66 7.01 3.50
C ARG A 51 5.12 5.98 2.52
N LEU A 52 3.82 5.72 2.61
CA LEU A 52 3.09 4.99 1.58
C LEU A 52 2.88 5.88 0.37
N ILE A 53 3.02 5.28 -0.80
CA ILE A 53 2.65 5.88 -2.08
C ILE A 53 1.77 4.91 -2.87
N GLY A 54 1.48 5.27 -4.13
CA GLY A 54 0.77 4.38 -5.04
C GLY A 54 -0.67 4.09 -4.63
N THR A 55 -1.19 2.96 -5.11
CA THR A 55 -2.61 2.63 -4.98
C THR A 55 -3.03 2.36 -3.54
N LEU A 56 -2.12 1.77 -2.74
CA LEU A 56 -2.40 1.59 -1.32
C LEU A 56 -2.46 2.93 -0.58
N ALA A 57 -1.77 3.99 -1.01
CA ALA A 57 -1.90 5.31 -0.39
C ALA A 57 -3.19 6.04 -0.82
N PHE A 58 -3.46 6.12 -2.13
CA PHE A 58 -4.39 7.11 -2.69
C PHE A 58 -5.75 6.57 -3.14
N GLY A 59 -5.90 5.24 -3.31
CA GLY A 59 -7.11 4.64 -3.87
C GLY A 59 -6.81 3.69 -5.02
N ASP A 60 -7.86 3.05 -5.56
CA ASP A 60 -7.76 2.05 -6.64
C ASP A 60 -6.91 0.81 -6.31
N PHE A 61 -6.70 0.54 -5.02
CA PHE A 61 -6.06 -0.69 -4.57
C PHE A 61 -6.91 -1.91 -4.95
N GLY A 62 -6.33 -2.80 -5.75
CA GLY A 62 -6.99 -3.99 -6.28
C GLY A 62 -6.35 -5.30 -5.80
N PRO A 63 -6.91 -6.45 -6.20
CA PRO A 63 -6.40 -7.76 -5.81
C PRO A 63 -4.96 -8.04 -6.24
N THR A 64 -4.49 -7.37 -7.30
CA THR A 64 -3.16 -7.54 -7.88
C THR A 64 -2.22 -6.38 -7.57
N SER A 65 -2.66 -5.39 -6.78
CA SER A 65 -1.84 -4.23 -6.42
C SER A 65 -0.70 -4.66 -5.50
N ASP A 66 0.48 -4.12 -5.77
CA ASP A 66 1.64 -4.11 -4.90
C ASP A 66 1.51 -3.04 -3.81
N ILE A 67 2.47 -3.05 -2.89
CA ILE A 67 2.60 -2.09 -1.80
C ILE A 67 3.85 -1.27 -2.03
N ASP A 68 3.66 0.01 -2.38
CA ASP A 68 4.76 0.95 -2.56
C ASP A 68 5.07 1.69 -1.24
N LEU A 69 6.29 1.51 -0.74
CA LEU A 69 6.73 2.10 0.52
C LEU A 69 8.09 2.79 0.33
N VAL A 70 8.17 4.08 0.65
CA VAL A 70 9.42 4.82 0.68
C VAL A 70 9.90 4.96 2.12
N VAL A 71 11.16 4.64 2.37
CA VAL A 71 11.79 4.81 3.69
C VAL A 71 13.02 5.71 3.60
N ARG A 72 13.30 6.46 4.67
CA ARG A 72 14.51 7.30 4.79
C ARG A 72 15.16 7.07 6.15
N GLY A 73 16.46 6.77 6.14
CA GLY A 73 17.25 6.58 7.36
C GLY A 73 17.37 5.13 7.81
N LEU A 74 16.95 4.17 6.97
CA LEU A 74 17.09 2.74 7.25
C LEU A 74 18.30 2.17 6.48
N GLY A 75 19.16 1.42 7.15
CA GLY A 75 20.32 0.80 6.50
C GLY A 75 19.94 -0.40 5.61
N PRO A 76 20.78 -0.81 4.63
CA PRO A 76 20.43 -1.84 3.64
C PRO A 76 19.97 -3.18 4.25
N ARG A 77 20.64 -3.64 5.32
CA ARG A 77 20.26 -4.89 6.00
C ARG A 77 18.88 -4.81 6.65
N ALA A 78 18.54 -3.65 7.22
CA ALA A 78 17.27 -3.42 7.87
C ALA A 78 16.14 -3.22 6.83
N MET A 79 16.43 -2.58 5.70
CA MET A 79 15.51 -2.53 4.56
C MET A 79 15.16 -3.93 4.05
N VAL A 80 16.14 -4.81 3.87
CA VAL A 80 15.89 -6.20 3.44
C VAL A 80 15.04 -6.96 4.47
N ALA A 81 15.29 -6.76 5.77
CA ALA A 81 14.47 -7.39 6.82
C ALA A 81 13.02 -6.89 6.76
N LEU A 82 12.81 -5.57 6.74
CA LEU A 82 11.48 -4.96 6.64
C LEU A 82 10.74 -5.41 5.38
N TRP A 83 11.40 -5.41 4.23
CA TRP A 83 10.82 -5.87 2.96
C TRP A 83 10.29 -7.31 3.06
N ARG A 84 11.10 -8.23 3.60
CA ARG A 84 10.70 -9.63 3.77
C ARG A 84 9.54 -9.80 4.74
N ASP A 85 9.55 -9.05 5.85
CA ASP A 85 8.48 -9.09 6.83
C ASP A 85 7.17 -8.55 6.24
N LEU A 86 7.24 -7.47 5.45
CA LEU A 86 6.09 -6.91 4.74
C LEU A 86 5.50 -7.91 3.75
N GLU A 87 6.32 -8.51 2.87
CA GLU A 87 5.81 -9.48 1.88
C GLU A 87 5.20 -10.72 2.57
N ALA A 88 5.89 -11.25 3.60
CA ALA A 88 5.43 -12.43 4.32
C ALA A 88 4.11 -12.18 5.07
N ALA A 89 3.94 -11.01 5.70
CA ALA A 89 2.76 -10.69 6.49
C ALA A 89 1.57 -10.26 5.63
N THR A 90 1.82 -9.51 4.55
CA THR A 90 0.77 -8.97 3.67
C THR A 90 0.33 -9.97 2.60
N GLY A 91 1.20 -10.91 2.21
CA GLY A 91 0.96 -11.77 1.06
C GLY A 91 0.86 -10.96 -0.25
N ARG A 92 1.53 -9.80 -0.31
CA ARG A 92 1.61 -8.91 -1.48
C ARG A 92 3.07 -8.67 -1.81
N SER A 93 3.32 -8.38 -3.09
CA SER A 93 4.62 -7.85 -3.50
C SER A 93 4.78 -6.44 -2.94
N VAL A 94 6.00 -6.13 -2.48
CA VAL A 94 6.32 -4.84 -1.88
C VAL A 94 7.44 -4.19 -2.67
N ASP A 95 7.20 -2.97 -3.18
CA ASP A 95 8.26 -2.12 -3.72
C ASP A 95 8.77 -1.19 -2.61
N LEU A 96 9.89 -1.58 -2.00
CA LEU A 96 10.52 -0.82 -0.92
C LEU A 96 11.66 0.05 -1.46
N LEU A 97 11.45 1.37 -1.44
CA LEU A 97 12.38 2.34 -2.00
C LEU A 97 13.14 3.10 -0.90
N ASP A 98 14.44 3.29 -1.08
CA ASP A 98 15.22 4.22 -0.26
C ASP A 98 15.04 5.65 -0.81
N TRP A 99 14.61 6.56 0.05
CA TRP A 99 14.48 7.97 -0.28
C TRP A 99 15.76 8.56 -0.86
N ALA A 100 16.92 8.14 -0.36
CA ALA A 100 18.21 8.64 -0.83
C ALA A 100 18.52 8.27 -2.29
N GLN A 101 17.80 7.31 -2.86
CA GLN A 101 17.98 6.82 -4.23
C GLN A 101 16.92 7.35 -5.20
N LEU A 102 15.95 8.14 -4.74
CA LEU A 102 14.91 8.70 -5.59
C LEU A 102 15.45 9.86 -6.45
N ALA A 103 14.93 9.97 -7.67
CA ALA A 103 15.12 11.17 -8.48
C ALA A 103 14.56 12.40 -7.75
N PRO A 104 15.19 13.59 -7.82
CA PRO A 104 14.77 14.76 -7.05
C PRO A 104 13.30 15.12 -7.21
N GLU A 105 12.78 15.14 -8.43
CA GLU A 105 11.39 15.46 -8.73
C GLU A 105 10.42 14.45 -8.10
N PHE A 106 10.83 13.18 -8.05
CA PHE A 106 10.04 12.14 -7.41
C PHE A 106 10.13 12.23 -5.88
N ALA A 107 11.30 12.49 -5.33
CA ALA A 107 11.51 12.72 -3.90
C ALA A 107 10.65 13.88 -3.38
N ASP A 108 10.56 14.98 -4.12
CA ASP A 108 9.72 16.13 -3.80
C ASP A 108 8.23 15.75 -3.80
N ARG A 109 7.79 14.95 -4.78
CA ARG A 109 6.42 14.45 -4.83
C ARG A 109 6.11 13.53 -3.65
N VAL A 110 7.01 12.61 -3.29
CA VAL A 110 6.82 11.74 -2.11
C VAL A 110 6.77 12.59 -0.83
N ALA A 111 7.57 13.65 -0.72
CA ALA A 111 7.53 14.58 0.42
C ALA A 111 6.21 15.35 0.51
N ALA A 112 5.63 15.75 -0.63
CA ALA A 112 4.40 16.54 -0.68
C ALA A 112 3.14 15.68 -0.52
N GLU A 113 3.11 14.50 -1.14
CA GLU A 113 1.87 13.72 -1.32
C GLU A 113 1.88 12.39 -0.55
N GLY A 114 3.05 11.82 -0.28
CA GLY A 114 3.15 10.50 0.35
C GLY A 114 2.51 10.47 1.75
N VAL A 115 1.74 9.41 2.02
CA VAL A 115 1.02 9.24 3.29
C VAL A 115 2.00 8.78 4.37
N PRO A 116 2.23 9.58 5.43
CA PRO A 116 3.17 9.22 6.49
C PRO A 116 2.67 8.03 7.31
N LEU A 117 3.61 7.17 7.71
CA LEU A 117 3.42 6.05 8.63
C LEU A 117 4.16 6.25 9.94
#